data_AF-A0A0D6QQA1-F1
#
_entry.id   AF-A0A0D6QQA1-F1
#
_cell.length_a   1.000
_cell.length_b   1.000
_cell.length_c   1.000
_cell.angle_alpha   90.00
_cell.angle_beta   90.00
_cell.angle_gamma   90.00
#
_symmetry.space_group_name_H-M   'P 1'
#
loop_
_entity.id
_entity.type
_entity.pdbx_description
1 polymer ?
#
loop_
_entity_poly.entity_id
_entity_poly.type
_entity_poly.pdbx_seq_one_letter_code
_entity_poly.pdbx_strand_id
1 'polypeptide(L)'
;MISHTYEVAGGVGARTPGAIGPDELDGRADWVELPARGAGDLLERLEARLGSEARTRKVLLAVLAPLRGALDGPALAGILAHLPHRFARELREAEWNLNAPVPEAATGADYLAAVARLLQHPPRQAAAYVLAVLAALHEVMGPAARDVADRLPPDLAELWRGVREPGSALEEAAP
;
A
#
# COMPACT_ATOMS: atom_id res chain seq x y z
N MET A 1 20.84 29.10 -23.94
CA MET A 1 19.86 29.09 -22.82
C MET A 1 18.63 29.82 -23.30
N ILE A 2 17.54 29.09 -23.53
CA ILE A 2 16.26 29.65 -23.97
C ILE A 2 15.23 29.15 -22.95
N SER A 3 14.71 30.06 -22.14
CA SER A 3 13.59 29.80 -21.22
C SER A 3 12.29 29.78 -22.02
N HIS A 4 11.56 28.67 -21.97
CA HIS A 4 10.21 28.59 -22.51
C HIS A 4 9.20 28.83 -21.39
N THR A 5 8.66 30.05 -21.35
CA THR A 5 7.45 30.39 -20.59
C THR A 5 6.26 29.80 -21.33
N TYR A 6 5.58 28.81 -20.73
CA TYR A 6 4.32 28.30 -21.26
C TYR A 6 3.17 29.13 -20.70
N GLU A 7 2.54 29.92 -21.57
CA GLU A 7 1.30 30.64 -21.31
C GLU A 7 0.17 29.82 -21.96
N VAL A 8 -0.72 29.22 -21.16
CA VAL A 8 -1.90 28.53 -21.71
C VAL A 8 -3.06 29.53 -21.73
N ALA A 9 -3.33 30.05 -22.93
CA ALA A 9 -4.53 30.81 -23.22
C ALA A 9 -5.78 29.94 -22.99
N GLY A 10 -6.65 30.38 -22.08
CA GLY A 10 -7.93 29.74 -21.82
C GLY A 10 -8.81 29.72 -23.07
N GLY A 11 -9.13 28.52 -23.55
CA GLY A 11 -10.15 28.29 -24.56
C GLY A 11 -11.45 27.83 -23.90
N VAL A 12 -12.49 28.67 -23.93
CA VAL A 12 -13.86 28.28 -23.60
C VAL A 12 -14.44 27.55 -24.82
N GLY A 13 -14.52 26.23 -24.74
CA GLY A 13 -15.22 25.40 -25.73
C GLY A 13 -16.69 25.22 -25.37
N ALA A 14 -17.58 25.39 -26.34
CA ALA A 14 -19.02 25.29 -26.17
C ALA A 14 -19.47 23.88 -25.71
N ARG A 15 -20.51 23.86 -24.86
CA ARG A 15 -21.14 22.67 -24.27
C ARG A 15 -21.39 21.56 -25.30
N THR A 16 -20.81 20.38 -25.09
CA THR A 16 -21.23 19.13 -25.74
C THR A 16 -22.58 18.70 -25.17
N PRO A 17 -23.65 18.54 -25.98
CA PRO A 17 -24.94 18.06 -25.48
C PRO A 17 -24.81 16.60 -25.02
N GLY A 18 -25.12 16.32 -23.74
CA GLY A 18 -25.15 14.96 -23.18
C GLY A 18 -24.28 14.71 -21.93
N ALA A 19 -23.52 15.70 -21.46
CA ALA A 19 -22.81 15.58 -20.19
C ALA A 19 -23.73 15.88 -19.00
N ILE A 20 -24.14 14.83 -18.27
CA ILE A 20 -24.61 14.99 -16.89
C ILE A 20 -23.35 15.08 -16.02
N GLY A 21 -22.92 16.30 -15.74
CA GLY A 21 -21.97 16.63 -14.68
C GLY A 21 -22.64 17.59 -13.69
N PRO A 22 -22.35 17.50 -12.39
CA PRO A 22 -22.96 18.38 -11.40
C PRO A 22 -22.67 19.85 -11.75
N ASP A 23 -23.74 20.65 -11.86
CA ASP A 23 -23.72 22.01 -12.43
C ASP A 23 -23.23 23.07 -11.42
N GLU A 24 -22.93 22.72 -10.17
CA GLU A 24 -22.48 23.67 -9.16
C GLU A 24 -21.43 22.99 -8.26
N LEU A 25 -20.16 23.38 -8.43
CA LEU A 25 -19.11 23.09 -7.46
C LEU A 25 -19.38 23.99 -6.24
N ASP A 26 -20.07 23.41 -5.27
CA ASP A 26 -20.36 24.05 -3.98
C ASP A 26 -19.03 24.40 -3.29
N GLY A 27 -18.79 25.70 -3.11
CA GLY A 27 -17.50 26.31 -2.78
C GLY A 27 -17.05 26.16 -1.33
N ARG A 28 -17.13 24.96 -0.76
CA ARG A 28 -16.58 24.62 0.58
C ARG A 28 -15.98 23.21 0.67
N ALA A 29 -15.39 22.72 -0.41
CA ALA A 29 -14.45 21.61 -0.28
C ALA A 29 -13.14 22.19 0.27
N ASP A 30 -12.88 21.97 1.56
CA ASP A 30 -11.52 22.08 2.09
C ASP A 30 -10.64 21.17 1.23
N TRP A 31 -9.79 21.78 0.41
CA TRP A 31 -8.81 21.06 -0.37
C TRP A 31 -7.86 20.42 0.63
N VAL A 32 -8.07 19.14 0.93
CA VAL A 32 -7.09 18.35 1.66
C VAL A 32 -5.86 18.31 0.77
N GLU A 33 -4.81 19.03 1.16
CA GLU A 33 -3.50 18.92 0.54
C GLU A 33 -3.04 17.48 0.68
N LEU A 34 -3.25 16.69 -0.38
CA LEU A 34 -2.58 15.40 -0.53
C LEU A 34 -1.10 15.72 -0.74
N PRO A 35 -0.19 15.35 0.19
CA PRO A 35 1.22 15.63 0.00
C PRO A 35 1.69 14.95 -1.29
N ALA A 36 2.11 15.75 -2.25
CA ALA A 36 2.67 15.29 -3.51
C ALA A 36 4.06 14.69 -3.27
N ARG A 37 4.14 13.46 -2.74
CA ARG A 37 5.36 12.61 -2.74
C ARG A 37 4.98 11.13 -2.57
N GLY A 38 5.24 10.30 -3.59
CA GLY A 38 5.32 8.83 -3.46
C GLY A 38 4.10 8.01 -3.92
N ALA A 39 3.24 8.54 -4.79
CA ALA A 39 2.15 7.74 -5.37
C ALA A 39 2.71 6.70 -6.36
N GLY A 40 2.88 5.44 -5.93
CA GLY A 40 3.37 4.33 -6.77
C GLY A 40 4.62 3.64 -6.25
N ASP A 41 5.35 4.30 -5.36
CA ASP A 41 6.63 3.86 -4.79
C ASP A 41 6.62 2.43 -4.22
N LEU A 42 5.52 2.02 -3.58
CA LEU A 42 5.42 0.69 -2.98
C LEU A 42 5.15 -0.40 -4.02
N LEU A 43 4.27 -0.14 -4.98
CA LEU A 43 3.96 -1.11 -6.05
C LEU A 43 5.15 -1.27 -6.99
N GLU A 44 5.80 -0.18 -7.40
CA GLU A 44 6.99 -0.22 -8.25
C GLU A 44 8.14 -1.00 -7.58
N ARG A 45 8.39 -0.76 -6.30
CA ARG A 45 9.40 -1.52 -5.53
C ARG A 45 9.05 -3.00 -5.42
N LEU A 46 7.78 -3.34 -5.23
CA LEU A 46 7.36 -4.73 -5.19
C LEU A 46 7.40 -5.39 -6.57
N GLU A 47 7.06 -4.67 -7.64
CA GLU A 47 7.20 -5.16 -9.01
C GLU A 47 8.64 -5.45 -9.38
N ALA A 48 9.58 -4.57 -9.00
CA ALA A 48 11.01 -4.82 -9.19
C ALA A 48 11.47 -6.10 -8.48
N ARG A 49 10.86 -6.46 -7.34
CA ARG A 49 11.17 -7.68 -6.58
C ARG A 49 10.45 -8.93 -7.08
N LEU A 50 9.20 -8.80 -7.49
CA LEU A 50 8.28 -9.91 -7.77
C LEU A 50 8.09 -10.18 -9.27
N GLY A 51 8.49 -9.24 -10.13
CA GLY A 51 8.55 -9.36 -11.58
C GLY A 51 7.22 -9.17 -12.34
N SER A 52 6.12 -8.79 -11.67
CA SER A 52 4.82 -8.59 -12.35
C SER A 52 3.82 -7.76 -11.52
N GLU A 53 3.26 -6.69 -12.11
CA GLU A 53 2.24 -5.80 -11.51
C GLU A 53 0.98 -6.55 -11.03
N ALA A 54 0.37 -7.37 -11.90
CA ALA A 54 -0.86 -8.08 -11.57
C ALA A 54 -0.67 -9.04 -10.38
N ARG A 55 0.53 -9.64 -10.28
CA ARG A 55 0.93 -10.46 -9.14
C ARG A 55 1.15 -9.62 -7.90
N THR A 56 1.85 -8.49 -8.03
CA THR A 56 2.15 -7.56 -6.95
C THR A 56 0.88 -7.06 -6.26
N ARG A 57 -0.13 -6.64 -7.03
CA ARG A 57 -1.39 -6.15 -6.47
C ARG A 57 -2.15 -7.21 -5.69
N LYS A 58 -2.26 -8.43 -6.23
CA LYS A 58 -2.88 -9.56 -5.52
C LYS A 58 -2.10 -9.91 -4.25
N VAL A 59 -0.78 -9.93 -4.33
CA VAL A 59 0.10 -10.20 -3.18
C VAL A 59 -0.09 -9.17 -2.09
N LEU A 60 -0.09 -7.89 -2.44
CA LEU A 60 -0.26 -6.80 -1.49
C LEU A 60 -1.65 -6.86 -0.81
N LEU A 61 -2.72 -7.11 -1.58
CA LEU A 61 -4.07 -7.30 -1.01
C LEU A 61 -4.12 -8.51 -0.07
N ALA A 62 -3.57 -9.65 -0.48
CA ALA A 62 -3.56 -10.86 0.32
C ALA A 62 -2.76 -10.71 1.63
N VAL A 63 -1.72 -9.87 1.62
CA VAL A 63 -0.87 -9.57 2.78
C VAL A 63 -1.53 -8.56 3.72
N LEU A 64 -2.10 -7.47 3.20
CA LEU A 64 -2.65 -6.41 4.04
C LEU A 64 -4.06 -6.71 4.56
N ALA A 65 -4.88 -7.45 3.80
CA ALA A 65 -6.28 -7.65 4.17
C ALA A 65 -6.48 -8.38 5.51
N PRO A 66 -5.71 -9.44 5.86
CA PRO A 66 -5.80 -10.08 7.18
C PRO A 66 -5.37 -9.18 8.36
N LEU A 67 -4.63 -8.10 8.10
CA LEU A 67 -4.13 -7.15 9.11
C LEU A 67 -5.02 -5.91 9.27
N ARG A 68 -6.08 -5.78 8.45
CA ARG A 68 -6.99 -4.62 8.40
C ARG A 68 -7.43 -4.16 9.80
N GLY A 69 -7.98 -5.08 10.61
CA GLY A 69 -8.53 -4.73 11.93
C GLY A 69 -7.45 -4.26 12.91
N ALA A 70 -6.27 -4.88 12.87
CA ALA A 70 -5.15 -4.49 13.73
C ALA A 70 -4.53 -3.14 13.33
N LEU A 71 -4.55 -2.81 12.04
CA LEU A 71 -3.92 -1.61 11.49
C LEU A 71 -4.86 -0.40 11.40
N ASP A 72 -6.14 -0.54 11.73
CA ASP A 72 -7.15 0.48 11.48
C ASP A 72 -6.78 1.85 12.09
N GLY A 73 -7.21 2.93 11.41
CA GLY A 73 -6.86 4.30 11.75
C GLY A 73 -5.50 4.77 11.18
N PRO A 74 -4.68 5.49 11.97
CA PRO A 74 -3.49 6.18 11.43
C PRO A 74 -2.44 5.27 10.79
N ALA A 75 -2.26 4.04 11.29
CA ALA A 75 -1.26 3.11 10.76
C ALA A 75 -1.63 2.64 9.34
N LEU A 76 -2.89 2.24 9.13
CA LEU A 76 -3.39 1.90 7.81
C LEU A 76 -3.40 3.11 6.88
N ALA A 77 -3.79 4.30 7.37
CA ALA A 77 -3.75 5.53 6.57
C ALA A 77 -2.33 5.86 6.08
N GLY A 78 -1.30 5.67 6.93
CA GLY A 78 0.10 5.84 6.57
C GLY A 78 0.55 4.87 5.47
N ILE A 79 0.15 3.60 5.55
CA ILE A 79 0.43 2.62 4.50
C ILE A 79 -0.26 3.01 3.18
N LEU A 80 -1.54 3.40 3.25
CA LEU A 80 -2.34 3.74 2.07
C LEU A 80 -1.85 5.02 1.35
N ALA A 81 -1.20 5.93 2.06
CA ALA A 81 -0.60 7.14 1.47
C ALA A 81 0.47 6.82 0.40
N HIS A 82 1.06 5.63 0.45
CA HIS A 82 2.09 5.16 -0.48
C HIS A 82 1.56 4.29 -1.62
N LEU A 83 0.24 4.17 -1.72
CA LEU A 83 -0.43 3.32 -2.70
C LEU A 83 -1.34 4.13 -3.63
N PRO A 84 -1.67 3.61 -4.82
CA PRO A 84 -2.67 4.23 -5.67
C PRO A 84 -3.99 4.40 -4.92
N HIS A 85 -4.67 5.53 -5.12
CA HIS A 85 -5.85 5.89 -4.33
C HIS A 85 -6.97 4.85 -4.41
N ARG A 86 -7.06 4.12 -5.55
CA ARG A 86 -8.01 3.02 -5.74
C ARG A 86 -7.80 1.85 -4.75
N PHE A 87 -6.59 1.66 -4.23
CA PHE A 87 -6.24 0.53 -3.39
C PHE A 87 -7.00 0.50 -2.06
N ALA A 88 -7.31 1.66 -1.49
CA ALA A 88 -8.11 1.75 -0.25
C ALA A 88 -9.52 1.16 -0.43
N ARG A 89 -10.14 1.32 -1.61
CA ARG A 89 -11.41 0.65 -1.94
C ARG A 89 -11.21 -0.84 -2.09
N GLU A 90 -10.17 -1.25 -2.80
CA GLU A 90 -9.89 -2.66 -3.07
C GLU A 90 -9.62 -3.47 -1.81
N LEU A 91 -8.94 -2.86 -0.84
CA LEU A 91 -8.68 -3.46 0.47
C LEU A 91 -9.96 -3.61 1.30
N ARG A 92 -10.89 -2.65 1.22
CA ARG A 92 -12.22 -2.79 1.85
C ARG A 92 -13.02 -3.92 1.21
N GLU A 93 -12.89 -4.07 -0.10
CA GLU A 93 -13.53 -5.11 -0.92
C GLU A 93 -12.62 -6.35 -1.11
N ALA A 94 -11.69 -6.61 -0.19
CA ALA A 94 -10.65 -7.62 -0.37
C ALA A 94 -11.21 -9.02 -0.64
N GLU A 95 -12.31 -9.40 0.00
CA GLU A 95 -12.92 -10.73 -0.21
C GLU A 95 -13.43 -10.92 -1.64
N TRP A 96 -14.00 -9.86 -2.21
CA TRP A 96 -14.43 -9.83 -3.60
C TRP A 96 -13.23 -9.86 -4.55
N ASN A 97 -12.23 -9.00 -4.29
CA ASN A 97 -11.03 -8.89 -5.14
C ASN A 97 -10.12 -10.13 -5.09
N LEU A 98 -10.10 -10.85 -3.97
CA LEU A 98 -9.34 -12.10 -3.78
C LEU A 98 -10.17 -13.34 -4.09
N ASN A 99 -11.48 -13.21 -4.28
CA ASN A 99 -12.44 -14.29 -4.45
C ASN A 99 -12.31 -15.36 -3.33
N ALA A 100 -12.17 -14.91 -2.09
CA ALA A 100 -11.98 -15.76 -0.93
C ALA A 100 -12.32 -15.00 0.37
N PRO A 101 -12.82 -15.69 1.42
CA PRO A 101 -13.04 -15.05 2.71
C PRO A 101 -11.71 -14.68 3.37
N VAL A 102 -11.64 -13.50 3.99
CA VAL A 102 -10.43 -12.96 4.59
C VAL A 102 -10.62 -12.86 6.12
N PRO A 103 -10.20 -13.88 6.89
CA PRO A 103 -10.23 -13.78 8.34
C PRO A 103 -9.18 -12.78 8.82
N GLU A 104 -9.52 -12.03 9.87
CA GLU A 104 -8.55 -11.22 10.58
C GLU A 104 -7.60 -12.12 11.36
N ALA A 105 -6.30 -11.81 11.30
CA ALA A 105 -5.29 -12.63 11.95
C ALA A 105 -5.13 -12.25 13.42
N ALA A 106 -5.33 -13.24 14.32
CA ALA A 106 -5.09 -13.08 15.74
C ALA A 106 -3.62 -13.37 16.13
N THR A 107 -2.96 -14.28 15.41
CA THR A 107 -1.57 -14.70 15.65
C THR A 107 -0.73 -14.65 14.38
N GLY A 108 0.60 -14.71 14.52
CA GLY A 108 1.52 -14.81 13.38
C GLY A 108 1.32 -16.08 12.55
N ALA A 109 0.97 -17.19 13.20
CA ALA A 109 0.68 -18.46 12.54
C ALA A 109 -0.63 -18.40 11.72
N ASP A 110 -1.70 -17.85 12.30
CA ASP A 110 -2.97 -17.66 11.61
C ASP A 110 -2.82 -16.74 10.41
N TYR A 111 -2.03 -15.68 10.57
CA TYR A 111 -1.71 -14.75 9.49
C TYR A 111 -1.01 -15.45 8.32
N LEU A 112 0.08 -16.18 8.56
CA LEU A 112 0.81 -16.87 7.50
C LEU A 112 -0.06 -17.94 6.82
N ALA A 113 -0.88 -18.66 7.59
CA ALA A 113 -1.83 -19.63 7.04
C ALA A 113 -2.89 -18.96 6.16
N ALA A 114 -3.44 -17.81 6.59
CA ALA A 114 -4.39 -17.02 5.82
C ALA A 114 -3.76 -16.53 4.51
N VAL A 115 -2.57 -15.93 4.56
CA VAL A 115 -1.86 -15.44 3.36
C VAL A 115 -1.55 -16.59 2.40
N ALA A 116 -1.06 -17.73 2.90
CA ALA A 116 -0.78 -18.91 2.08
C ALA A 116 -2.04 -19.40 1.33
N ARG A 117 -3.19 -19.43 2.01
CA ARG A 117 -4.48 -19.79 1.41
C ARG A 117 -4.93 -18.78 0.35
N LEU A 118 -4.84 -17.48 0.64
CA LEU A 118 -5.25 -16.41 -0.28
C LEU A 118 -4.38 -16.38 -1.55
N LEU A 119 -3.08 -16.67 -1.39
CA LEU A 119 -2.14 -16.73 -2.50
C LEU A 119 -2.14 -18.08 -3.25
N GLN A 120 -2.75 -19.11 -2.67
CA GLN A 120 -2.70 -20.49 -3.17
C GLN A 120 -1.25 -20.98 -3.33
N HIS A 121 -0.40 -20.64 -2.37
CA HIS A 121 1.01 -21.00 -2.32
C HIS A 121 1.34 -21.79 -1.04
N PRO A 122 2.37 -22.67 -1.07
CA PRO A 122 2.85 -23.30 0.15
C PRO A 122 3.30 -22.26 1.19
N PRO A 123 3.16 -22.53 2.51
CA PRO A 123 3.46 -21.56 3.57
C PRO A 123 4.84 -20.92 3.47
N ARG A 124 5.86 -21.69 3.11
CA ARG A 124 7.23 -21.18 2.92
C ARG A 124 7.32 -20.13 1.81
N GLN A 125 6.60 -20.31 0.71
CA GLN A 125 6.59 -19.37 -0.40
C GLN A 125 5.73 -18.13 -0.07
N ALA A 126 4.61 -18.33 0.64
CA ALA A 126 3.81 -17.23 1.16
C ALA A 126 4.59 -16.34 2.13
N ALA A 127 5.40 -16.94 3.02
CA ALA A 127 6.28 -16.20 3.92
C ALA A 127 7.28 -15.31 3.17
N ALA A 128 7.83 -15.77 2.03
CA ALA A 128 8.70 -14.94 1.20
C ALA A 128 7.97 -13.72 0.62
N TYR A 129 6.70 -13.87 0.20
CA TYR A 129 5.89 -12.73 -0.23
C TYR A 129 5.58 -11.77 0.89
N VAL A 130 5.24 -12.28 2.08
CA VAL A 130 5.04 -11.47 3.28
C VAL A 130 6.29 -10.65 3.57
N LEU A 131 7.46 -11.29 3.67
CA LEU A 131 8.72 -10.59 3.94
C LEU A 131 9.05 -9.53 2.88
N ALA A 132 8.80 -9.83 1.61
CA ALA A 132 9.01 -8.86 0.53
C ALA A 132 8.09 -7.63 0.67
N VAL A 133 6.80 -7.83 1.00
CA VAL A 133 5.84 -6.74 1.23
C VAL A 133 6.22 -5.92 2.46
N LEU A 134 6.53 -6.58 3.58
CA LEU A 134 6.94 -5.89 4.80
C LEU A 134 8.23 -5.08 4.58
N ALA A 135 9.20 -5.62 3.86
CA ALA A 135 10.46 -4.92 3.57
C ALA A 135 10.22 -3.68 2.70
N ALA A 136 9.38 -3.81 1.67
CA ALA A 136 9.02 -2.68 0.82
C ALA A 136 8.25 -1.61 1.59
N LEU A 137 7.37 -1.99 2.52
CA LEU A 137 6.68 -1.06 3.42
C LEU A 137 7.65 -0.31 4.32
N HIS A 138 8.60 -1.02 4.94
CA HIS A 138 9.64 -0.41 5.76
C HIS A 138 10.47 0.62 4.98
N GLU A 139 10.86 0.30 3.74
CA GLU A 139 11.60 1.24 2.88
C GLU A 139 10.84 2.51 2.58
N VAL A 140 9.54 2.40 2.29
CA VAL A 140 8.75 3.55 1.81
C VAL A 140 8.28 4.41 2.99
N MET A 141 7.93 3.78 4.11
CA MET A 141 7.46 4.47 5.33
C MET A 141 8.61 5.04 6.16
N GLY A 142 9.81 4.48 6.05
CA GLY A 142 10.98 4.88 6.83
C GLY A 142 10.69 4.84 8.35
N PRO A 143 11.01 5.89 9.12
CA PRO A 143 10.80 5.91 10.57
C PRO A 143 9.36 5.65 11.02
N ALA A 144 8.37 6.01 10.19
CA ALA A 144 6.95 5.80 10.50
C ALA A 144 6.55 4.31 10.49
N ALA A 145 7.38 3.42 9.94
CA ALA A 145 7.18 1.98 10.02
C ALA A 145 7.20 1.46 11.46
N ARG A 146 7.86 2.16 12.40
CA ARG A 146 7.94 1.73 13.81
C ARG A 146 6.58 1.78 14.50
N ASP A 147 5.79 2.81 14.20
CA ASP A 147 4.46 3.03 14.79
C ASP A 147 3.46 1.93 14.37
N VAL A 148 3.71 1.27 13.23
CA VAL A 148 2.90 0.15 12.74
C VAL A 148 3.08 -1.09 13.64
N ALA A 149 4.31 -1.36 14.09
CA ALA A 149 4.62 -2.52 14.91
C ALA A 149 3.84 -2.51 16.24
N ASP A 150 3.63 -1.33 16.82
CA ASP A 150 2.99 -1.17 18.12
C ASP A 150 1.48 -1.37 18.07
N ARG A 151 0.90 -1.48 16.87
CA ARG A 151 -0.52 -1.81 16.65
C ARG A 151 -0.76 -3.28 16.35
N LEU A 152 0.29 -4.02 15.99
CA LEU A 152 0.18 -5.42 15.63
C LEU A 152 0.18 -6.33 16.88
N PRO A 153 -0.48 -7.51 16.83
CA PRO A 153 -0.30 -8.55 17.83
C PRO A 153 1.19 -8.90 18.03
N PRO A 154 1.64 -9.32 19.23
CA PRO A 154 3.06 -9.47 19.57
C PRO A 154 3.87 -10.26 18.54
N ASP A 155 3.39 -11.43 18.13
CA ASP A 155 4.07 -12.29 17.14
C ASP A 155 4.22 -11.60 15.77
N LEU A 156 3.22 -10.79 15.37
CA LEU A 156 3.22 -10.05 14.11
C LEU A 156 4.08 -8.79 14.22
N ALA A 157 4.11 -8.15 15.38
CA ALA A 157 5.01 -7.05 15.67
C ALA A 157 6.47 -7.50 15.64
N GLU A 158 6.79 -8.70 16.16
CA GLU A 158 8.12 -9.30 16.04
C GLU A 158 8.47 -9.60 14.58
N LEU A 159 7.55 -10.19 13.82
CA LEU A 159 7.75 -10.41 12.38
C LEU A 159 8.03 -9.08 11.65
N TRP A 160 7.24 -8.05 11.94
CA TRP A 160 7.40 -6.70 11.37
C TRP A 160 8.76 -6.10 11.71
N ARG A 161 9.13 -6.05 13.00
CA ARG A 161 10.43 -5.51 13.47
C ARG A 161 11.63 -6.33 12.96
N GLY A 162 11.44 -7.64 12.78
CA GLY A 162 12.46 -8.57 12.28
C GLY A 162 12.77 -8.39 10.79
N VAL A 163 11.88 -7.74 10.03
CA VAL A 163 12.17 -7.33 8.65
C VAL A 163 13.08 -6.10 8.67
N ARG A 164 14.38 -6.35 8.83
CA ARG A 164 15.42 -5.33 8.88
C ARG A 164 15.31 -4.36 7.71
N GLU A 165 15.38 -3.06 8.03
CA GLU A 165 15.54 -2.00 7.04
C GLU A 165 16.73 -2.34 6.11
N PRO A 166 16.53 -2.31 4.78
CA PRO A 166 17.58 -2.56 3.82
C PRO A 166 18.60 -1.41 3.87
N GLY A 167 19.61 -1.63 4.70
CA GLY A 167 20.65 -0.67 5.08
C GLY A 167 21.42 -1.14 6.33
N SER A 168 20.75 -1.84 7.23
CA SER A 168 21.34 -2.37 8.47
C SER A 168 22.30 -3.56 8.28
N ALA A 169 22.33 -4.17 7.08
CA ALA A 169 23.34 -5.19 6.74
C ALA A 169 24.68 -4.60 6.28
N LEU A 170 24.74 -3.31 5.95
CA LEU A 170 25.97 -2.64 5.50
C LEU A 170 26.77 -2.03 6.66
N GLU A 171 26.16 -1.75 7.82
CA GLU A 171 26.88 -1.29 9.01
C GLU A 171 27.43 -2.44 9.88
N GLU A 172 26.80 -3.62 9.88
CA GLU A 172 27.33 -4.80 10.59
C GLU A 172 28.47 -5.52 9.84
N ALA A 173 28.78 -5.08 8.62
CA ALA A 173 29.85 -5.62 7.78
C ALA A 173 31.03 -4.63 7.57
N ALA A 174 31.10 -3.57 8.38
CA ALA A 174 32.28 -2.72 8.44
C ALA A 174 33.29 -3.30 9.45
N PRO A 175 34.49 -3.73 9.01
CA PRO A 175 35.56 -4.19 9.90
C PRO A 175 36.18 -3.05 10.73
#